data_AF-A0A3A0AA63-F1
#
_entry.id   AF-A0A3A0AA63-F1
#
_cell.length_a   1.000
_cell.length_b   1.000
_cell.length_c   1.000
_cell.angle_alpha   90.00
_cell.angle_beta   90.00
_cell.angle_gamma   90.00
#
_symmetry.space_group_name_H-M   'P 1'
#
loop_
_entity.id
_entity.type
_entity.pdbx_description
1 polymer ?
#
loop_
_entity_poly.entity_id
_entity_poly.type
_entity_poly.pdbx_seq_one_letter_code
_entity_poly.pdbx_strand_id
1 'polypeptide(L)'
;MKSLICPVSPLRVNRNVVRITGFFMAAMLALYALTGNIYFAAAIVLDYGIRAFTPMAYSPFSWLAHQLVAALRLPVHYQDKAPKIFAARVGFLFALATVVLYPLYPVASLAAGLTLMSFALLESLLDLCVGCLVYTYIVWPLLGER
;
A
#
# COMPACT_ATOMS: atom_id res chain seq x y z
N MET A 1 19.03 24.61 14.85
CA MET A 1 18.75 23.52 13.88
C MET A 1 17.62 22.65 14.42
N LYS A 2 16.37 23.11 14.35
CA LYS A 2 15.16 22.34 14.68
C LYS A 2 14.35 22.21 13.40
N SER A 3 14.77 21.31 12.52
CA SER A 3 13.89 20.83 11.45
C SER A 3 12.89 19.90 12.13
N LEU A 4 11.79 20.48 12.61
CA LEU A 4 10.62 19.73 13.05
C LEU A 4 10.26 18.78 11.92
N ILE A 5 10.48 17.48 12.16
CA ILE A 5 9.89 16.40 11.37
C ILE A 5 8.38 16.55 11.59
N CYS A 6 7.74 17.42 10.80
CA CYS A 6 6.29 17.55 10.82
C CYS A 6 5.73 16.21 10.38
N PRO A 7 5.07 15.45 11.28
CA PRO A 7 4.60 14.12 10.92
C PRO A 7 3.31 14.19 10.07
N VAL A 8 2.77 15.41 9.89
CA VAL A 8 1.74 15.77 8.92
C VAL A 8 2.44 16.25 7.66
N SER A 9 2.35 15.45 6.59
CA SER A 9 2.81 15.91 5.28
C SER A 9 1.81 16.92 4.72
N PRO A 10 2.26 18.04 4.14
CA PRO A 10 1.39 18.94 3.39
C PRO A 10 0.87 18.30 2.10
N LEU A 11 1.46 17.19 1.68
CA LEU A 11 1.04 16.46 0.49
C LEU A 11 -0.18 15.61 0.83
N ARG A 12 -1.21 15.75 0.00
CA ARG A 12 -2.45 14.98 0.07
C ARG A 12 -2.56 14.04 -1.13
N VAL A 13 -3.31 12.96 -0.99
CA VAL A 13 -3.63 12.03 -2.08
C VAL A 13 -5.14 11.87 -2.21
N ASN A 14 -5.61 11.54 -3.40
CA ASN A 14 -7.02 11.25 -3.62
C ASN A 14 -7.37 9.87 -3.02
N ARG A 15 -8.35 9.87 -2.12
CA ARG A 15 -8.92 8.69 -1.46
C ARG A 15 -9.38 7.64 -2.46
N ASN A 16 -10.13 8.05 -3.49
CA ASN A 16 -10.71 7.10 -4.45
C ASN A 16 -9.65 6.42 -5.32
N VAL A 17 -8.57 7.14 -5.65
CA VAL A 17 -7.41 6.56 -6.35
C VAL A 17 -6.81 5.47 -5.48
N VAL A 18 -6.60 5.74 -4.19
CA VAL A 18 -6.03 4.75 -3.28
C VAL A 18 -6.91 3.51 -3.12
N ARG A 19 -8.23 3.68 -3.03
CA ARG A 19 -9.17 2.54 -2.98
C ARG A 19 -9.06 1.65 -4.21
N ILE A 20 -9.07 2.25 -5.40
CA ILE A 20 -8.94 1.52 -6.67
C ILE A 20 -7.57 0.84 -6.76
N THR A 21 -6.49 1.50 -6.33
CA THR A 21 -5.18 0.84 -6.27
C THR A 21 -5.18 -0.36 -5.31
N GLY A 22 -5.81 -0.23 -4.14
CA GLY A 22 -5.95 -1.32 -3.17
C GLY A 22 -6.70 -2.51 -3.77
N PHE A 23 -7.77 -2.24 -4.53
CA PHE A 23 -8.50 -3.27 -5.26
C PHE A 23 -7.63 -4.00 -6.29
N PHE A 24 -6.87 -3.27 -7.10
CA PHE A 24 -5.95 -3.88 -8.08
C PHE A 24 -4.88 -4.75 -7.41
N MET A 25 -4.32 -4.29 -6.29
CA MET A 25 -3.32 -5.05 -5.55
C MET A 25 -3.92 -6.32 -4.92
N ALA A 26 -5.12 -6.22 -4.35
CA ALA A 26 -5.85 -7.39 -3.85
C ALA A 26 -6.17 -8.39 -4.96
N ALA A 27 -6.57 -7.92 -6.15
CA ALA A 27 -6.81 -8.78 -7.31
C ALA A 27 -5.53 -9.48 -7.79
N MET A 28 -4.39 -8.78 -7.88
CA MET A 28 -3.10 -9.39 -8.21
C MET A 28 -2.68 -10.45 -7.18
N LEU A 29 -2.90 -10.20 -5.89
CA LEU A 29 -2.62 -11.16 -4.83
C LEU A 29 -3.55 -12.38 -4.89
N ALA A 30 -4.82 -12.18 -5.26
CA ALA A 30 -5.74 -13.28 -5.51
C ALA A 30 -5.27 -14.15 -6.69
N LEU A 31 -4.85 -13.52 -7.80
CA LEU A 31 -4.28 -14.22 -8.95
C LEU A 31 -3.03 -15.01 -8.56
N TYR A 32 -2.14 -14.42 -7.75
CA TYR A 32 -0.98 -15.12 -7.20
C TYR A 32 -1.39 -16.35 -6.38
N ALA A 33 -2.36 -16.22 -5.47
CA ALA A 33 -2.82 -17.33 -4.64
C ALA A 33 -3.48 -18.46 -5.44
N LEU A 34 -4.19 -18.13 -6.53
CA LEU A 34 -4.86 -19.13 -7.39
C LEU A 34 -3.91 -19.80 -8.39
N THR A 35 -3.01 -19.04 -8.99
CA THR A 35 -2.10 -19.54 -10.05
C THR A 35 -0.78 -20.06 -9.51
N GLY A 36 -0.39 -19.66 -8.29
CA GLY A 36 0.93 -19.93 -7.72
C GLY A 36 2.08 -19.26 -8.47
N ASN A 37 1.79 -18.31 -9.36
CA ASN A 37 2.78 -17.75 -10.26
C ASN A 37 3.54 -16.57 -9.62
N ILE A 38 4.84 -16.76 -9.40
CA ILE A 38 5.73 -15.79 -8.75
C ILE A 38 5.82 -14.45 -9.49
N TYR A 39 5.56 -14.40 -10.80
CA TYR A 39 5.60 -13.15 -11.57
C TYR A 39 4.59 -12.12 -11.04
N PHE A 40 3.42 -12.57 -10.55
CA PHE A 40 2.45 -11.67 -9.92
C PHE A 40 2.98 -11.11 -8.59
N ALA A 41 3.56 -11.95 -7.74
CA ALA A 41 4.17 -11.53 -6.49
C ALA A 41 5.34 -10.54 -6.74
N ALA A 42 6.17 -10.78 -7.75
CA ALA A 42 7.25 -9.89 -8.15
C ALA A 42 6.72 -8.52 -8.63
N ALA A 43 5.65 -8.50 -9.43
CA ALA A 43 5.00 -7.26 -9.85
C ALA A 43 4.46 -6.44 -8.66
N ILE A 44 3.89 -7.12 -7.67
CA ILE A 44 3.40 -6.50 -6.43
C ILE A 44 4.56 -5.89 -5.62
N VAL A 45 5.69 -6.59 -5.52
CA VAL A 45 6.91 -6.06 -4.87
C VAL A 45 7.38 -4.79 -5.54
N LEU A 46 7.42 -4.76 -6.88
CA LEU A 46 7.82 -3.57 -7.63
C LEU A 46 6.88 -2.39 -7.39
N ASP A 47 5.56 -2.58 -7.45
CA ASP A 47 4.62 -1.48 -7.22
C ASP A 47 4.69 -0.94 -5.79
N TYR A 48 4.72 -1.82 -4.78
CA TYR A 48 4.91 -1.39 -3.39
C TYR A 48 6.27 -0.72 -3.18
N GLY A 49 7.33 -1.19 -3.83
CA GLY A 49 8.65 -0.58 -3.80
C GLY A 49 8.63 0.83 -4.38
N ILE A 50 8.04 1.01 -5.55
CA ILE A 50 7.87 2.33 -6.19
C ILE A 50 7.07 3.24 -5.26
N ARG A 51 5.94 2.79 -4.70
CA ARG A 51 5.11 3.59 -3.79
C ARG A 51 5.79 3.95 -2.47
N ALA A 52 6.69 3.08 -2.02
CA ALA A 52 7.45 3.28 -0.80
C ALA A 52 8.59 4.29 -1.02
N PHE A 53 9.39 4.13 -2.07
CA PHE A 53 10.61 4.91 -2.32
C PHE A 53 10.40 6.16 -3.17
N THR A 54 9.35 6.23 -3.96
CA THR A 54 9.08 7.35 -4.88
C THR A 54 7.74 8.01 -4.55
N PRO A 55 7.44 9.21 -5.10
CA PRO A 55 6.13 9.81 -4.92
C PRO A 55 5.05 8.88 -5.49
N MET A 56 4.01 8.58 -4.68
CA MET A 56 2.87 7.70 -5.04
C MET A 56 2.19 7.95 -6.40
N ALA A 57 2.46 9.08 -7.07
CA ALA A 57 1.93 9.40 -8.40
C ALA A 57 2.57 8.57 -9.54
N TYR A 58 3.73 7.94 -9.32
CA TYR A 58 4.46 7.23 -10.39
C TYR A 58 4.25 5.71 -10.41
N SER A 59 3.46 5.15 -9.48
CA SER A 59 3.18 3.72 -9.52
C SER A 59 2.27 3.40 -10.73
N PRO A 60 2.54 2.33 -11.50
CA PRO A 60 1.75 1.99 -12.68
C PRO A 60 0.28 1.75 -12.32
N PHE A 61 0.00 1.14 -11.17
CA PHE A 61 -1.36 0.95 -10.67
C PHE A 61 -2.00 2.26 -10.19
N SER A 62 -1.25 3.15 -9.55
CA SER A 62 -1.71 4.48 -9.15
C SER A 62 -2.06 5.35 -10.36
N TRP A 63 -1.27 5.26 -11.43
CA TRP A 63 -1.57 5.94 -12.69
C TRP A 63 -2.86 5.39 -13.34
N LEU A 64 -3.01 4.07 -13.43
CA LEU A 64 -4.25 3.44 -13.92
C LEU A 64 -5.47 3.84 -13.08
N ALA A 65 -5.34 3.85 -11.76
CA ALA A 65 -6.38 4.29 -10.86
C ALA A 65 -6.73 5.77 -11.04
N HIS A 66 -5.73 6.64 -11.26
CA HIS A 66 -5.95 8.05 -11.59
C HIS A 66 -6.76 8.22 -12.87
N GLN A 67 -6.43 7.48 -13.94
CA GLN A 67 -7.16 7.51 -15.21
C GLN A 67 -8.60 7.04 -15.03
N LEU A 68 -8.83 5.97 -14.26
CA LEU A 68 -10.18 5.48 -13.94
C LEU A 68 -10.99 6.51 -13.15
N VAL A 69 -10.41 7.09 -12.10
CA VAL A 69 -11.08 8.13 -11.29
C VAL A 69 -11.45 9.35 -12.15
N ALA A 70 -10.55 9.76 -13.06
CA ALA A 70 -10.81 10.86 -13.98
C ALA A 70 -11.93 10.52 -14.98
N ALA A 71 -11.93 9.30 -15.53
CA ALA A 71 -12.96 8.83 -16.45
C ALA A 71 -14.35 8.75 -15.78
N LEU A 72 -14.41 8.25 -14.54
CA LEU A 72 -15.63 8.10 -13.75
C LEU A 72 -16.08 9.40 -13.06
N ARG A 73 -15.32 10.50 -13.19
CA ARG A 73 -15.59 11.81 -12.56
C ARG A 73 -15.92 11.72 -11.07
N LEU A 74 -15.24 10.83 -10.36
CA LEU A 74 -15.49 10.59 -8.94
C LEU A 74 -15.07 11.79 -8.08
N PRO A 75 -15.81 12.09 -7.00
CA PRO A 75 -15.52 13.25 -6.15
C PRO A 75 -14.16 13.07 -5.45
N VAL A 76 -13.32 14.10 -5.53
CA VAL A 76 -11.97 14.09 -4.97
C VAL A 76 -12.05 14.36 -3.47
N HIS A 77 -11.66 13.36 -2.68
CA HIS A 77 -11.49 13.49 -1.24
C HIS A 77 -10.01 13.33 -0.91
N TYR A 78 -9.46 14.26 -0.15
CA TYR A 78 -8.03 14.30 0.16
C TYR A 78 -7.74 13.57 1.47
N GLN A 79 -6.67 12.77 1.48
CA GLN A 79 -6.11 12.11 2.66
C GLN A 79 -4.60 12.36 2.75
N ASP A 80 -4.04 12.31 3.95
CA ASP A 80 -2.62 12.59 4.17
C ASP A 80 -1.71 11.55 3.53
N LYS A 81 -0.63 12.04 2.90
CA LYS A 81 0.32 11.19 2.17
C LYS A 81 1.28 10.45 3.08
N ALA A 82 1.73 11.07 4.18
CA ALA A 82 2.71 10.50 5.11
C ALA A 82 2.34 9.09 5.65
N PRO A 83 1.16 8.88 6.27
CA PRO A 83 0.81 7.56 6.80
C PRO A 83 0.68 6.49 5.70
N LYS A 84 0.32 6.88 4.47
CA LYS A 84 0.25 5.96 3.32
C LYS A 84 1.61 5.54 2.79
N ILE A 85 2.62 6.42 2.85
CA ILE A 85 4.00 6.02 2.52
C ILE A 85 4.48 4.98 3.53
N PHE A 86 4.19 5.18 4.82
CA PHE A 86 4.51 4.19 5.84
C PHE A 86 3.81 2.85 5.59
N ALA A 87 2.50 2.87 5.30
CA ALA A 87 1.76 1.67 4.93
C ALA A 87 2.36 0.96 3.70
N ALA A 88 2.78 1.70 2.67
CA ALA A 88 3.43 1.15 1.49
C ALA A 88 4.79 0.49 1.81
N ARG A 89 5.55 1.04 2.77
CA ARG A 89 6.82 0.47 3.24
C ARG A 89 6.62 -0.87 3.93
N VAL A 90 5.63 -0.94 4.82
CA VAL A 90 5.27 -2.19 5.50
C VAL A 90 4.76 -3.21 4.48
N GLY A 91 3.87 -2.79 3.56
CA GLY A 91 3.39 -3.64 2.47
C GLY A 91 4.52 -4.17 1.58
N PHE A 92 5.52 -3.35 1.27
CA PHE A 92 6.72 -3.79 0.54
C PHE A 92 7.48 -4.89 1.26
N LEU A 93 7.66 -4.79 2.59
CA LEU A 93 8.33 -5.84 3.36
C LEU A 93 7.58 -7.17 3.32
N PHE A 94 6.25 -7.14 3.47
CA PHE A 94 5.43 -8.35 3.34
C PHE A 94 5.47 -8.94 1.92
N ALA A 95 5.48 -8.08 0.89
CA ALA A 95 5.54 -8.52 -0.50
C ALA A 95 6.89 -9.17 -0.79
N LEU A 96 7.98 -8.56 -0.32
CA LEU A 96 9.33 -9.10 -0.45
C LEU A 96 9.44 -10.44 0.29
N ALA A 97 8.93 -10.52 1.52
CA ALA A 97 8.85 -11.77 2.26
C ALA A 97 8.09 -12.84 1.49
N THR A 98 6.97 -12.50 0.85
CA THR A 98 6.19 -13.43 0.01
C THR A 98 7.07 -14.02 -1.11
N VAL A 99 7.82 -13.20 -1.83
CA VAL A 99 8.70 -13.66 -2.93
C VAL A 99 9.89 -14.47 -2.41
N VAL A 100 10.55 -14.02 -1.33
CA VAL A 100 11.73 -14.70 -0.77
C VAL A 100 11.36 -16.04 -0.12
N LEU A 101 10.21 -16.12 0.54
CA LEU A 101 9.76 -17.37 1.17
C LEU A 101 9.19 -18.37 0.15
N TYR A 102 8.81 -17.94 -1.05
CA TYR A 102 8.21 -18.82 -2.06
C TYR A 102 9.02 -20.11 -2.33
N PRO A 103 10.34 -20.06 -2.61
CA PRO A 103 11.12 -21.27 -2.88
C PRO A 103 11.47 -22.10 -1.63
N LEU A 104 11.49 -21.50 -0.42
CA LEU A 104 11.87 -22.21 0.82
C LEU A 104 10.67 -22.79 1.58
N TYR A 105 9.60 -22.00 1.69
CA TYR A 105 8.43 -22.28 2.53
C TYR A 105 7.15 -21.76 1.85
N PRO A 106 6.57 -22.54 0.91
CA PRO A 106 5.44 -22.09 0.10
C PRO A 106 4.19 -21.74 0.92
N VAL A 107 3.93 -22.45 2.02
CA VAL A 107 2.81 -22.16 2.93
C VAL A 107 2.98 -20.81 3.63
N ALA A 108 4.20 -20.51 4.10
CA ALA A 108 4.50 -19.24 4.76
C ALA A 108 4.47 -18.07 3.77
N SER A 109 4.91 -18.29 2.53
CA SER A 109 4.76 -17.34 1.44
C SER A 109 3.28 -17.03 1.15
N LEU A 110 2.44 -18.06 1.02
CA LEU A 110 1.00 -17.89 0.82
C LEU A 110 0.37 -17.13 1.99
N ALA A 111 0.72 -17.47 3.23
CA ALA A 111 0.22 -16.78 4.41
C ALA A 111 0.57 -15.28 4.38
N ALA A 112 1.82 -14.92 4.06
CA ALA A 112 2.26 -13.53 3.93
C ALA A 112 1.53 -12.78 2.80
N GLY A 113 1.26 -13.44 1.67
CA GLY A 113 0.47 -12.87 0.58
C GLY A 113 -0.99 -12.64 0.97
N LEU A 114 -1.60 -13.59 1.69
CA LEU A 114 -2.99 -13.50 2.15
C LEU A 114 -3.18 -12.41 3.22
N THR A 115 -2.22 -12.22 4.12
CA THR A 115 -2.28 -11.09 5.08
C THR A 115 -2.17 -9.75 4.38
N LEU A 116 -1.29 -9.63 3.37
CA LEU A 116 -1.22 -8.45 2.52
C LEU A 116 -2.55 -8.20 1.79
N MET A 117 -3.16 -9.26 1.27
CA MET A 117 -4.42 -9.20 0.54
C MET A 117 -5.57 -8.72 1.44
N SER A 118 -5.65 -9.21 2.67
CA SER A 118 -6.68 -8.78 3.61
C SER A 118 -6.55 -7.30 3.95
N PHE A 119 -5.33 -6.80 4.15
CA PHE A 119 -5.09 -5.36 4.37
C PHE A 119 -5.46 -4.51 3.15
N ALA A 120 -5.12 -4.97 1.92
CA ALA A 120 -5.48 -4.28 0.69
C ALA A 120 -7.01 -4.22 0.48
N LEU A 121 -7.71 -5.30 0.80
CA LEU A 121 -9.18 -5.35 0.76
C LEU A 121 -9.82 -4.42 1.80
N LEU A 122 -9.27 -4.36 3.01
CA LEU A 122 -9.74 -3.46 4.06
C LEU A 122 -9.64 -1.99 3.64
N GLU A 123 -8.51 -1.62 3.03
CA GLU A 123 -8.30 -0.27 2.50
C GLU A 123 -9.23 0.02 1.31
N SER A 124 -9.44 -0.94 0.41
CA SER A 124 -10.30 -0.76 -0.76
C SER A 124 -11.79 -0.66 -0.39
N LEU A 125 -12.29 -1.57 0.45
CA LEU A 125 -13.72 -1.73 0.75
C LEU A 125 -14.17 -0.79 1.87
N LEU A 126 -13.43 -0.75 2.98
CA LEU A 126 -13.81 -0.05 4.21
C LEU A 126 -13.10 1.28 4.38
N ASP A 127 -12.12 1.61 3.52
CA ASP A 127 -11.24 2.78 3.67
C ASP A 127 -10.41 2.75 4.97
N LEU A 128 -10.23 1.54 5.53
CA LEU A 128 -9.50 1.31 6.76
C LEU A 128 -8.10 0.78 6.42
N CYS A 129 -7.12 1.68 6.43
CA CYS A 129 -5.72 1.32 6.25
C CYS A 129 -5.06 1.03 7.60
N VAL A 130 -4.80 -0.25 7.88
CA VAL A 130 -4.16 -0.70 9.13
C VAL A 130 -2.82 -0.01 9.36
N GLY A 131 -2.02 0.18 8.31
CA GLY A 131 -0.75 0.91 8.39
C GLY A 131 -0.92 2.38 8.80
N CYS A 132 -2.00 3.03 8.36
CA CYS A 132 -2.34 4.38 8.80
C CYS A 132 -2.73 4.41 10.28
N LEU A 133 -3.52 3.44 10.77
CA LEU A 133 -3.84 3.35 12.21
C LEU A 133 -2.56 3.18 13.04
N VAL A 134 -1.69 2.24 12.67
CA VAL A 134 -0.41 2.03 13.36
C VAL A 134 0.43 3.31 13.36
N TYR A 135 0.48 4.01 12.23
CA TYR A 135 1.19 5.29 12.15
C TYR A 135 0.59 6.33 13.11
N THR A 136 -0.73 6.50 13.13
CA THR A 136 -1.40 7.51 13.95
C THR A 136 -1.37 7.20 15.45
N TYR A 137 -1.52 5.93 15.85
CA TYR A 137 -1.61 5.55 17.27
C TYR A 137 -0.26 5.22 17.91
N ILE A 138 0.74 4.80 17.12
CA ILE A 138 2.04 4.37 17.64
C ILE A 138 3.12 5.33 17.18
N VAL A 139 3.31 5.49 15.87
CA VAL A 139 4.44 6.25 15.32
C VAL A 139 4.34 7.75 15.63
N TRP A 140 3.14 8.33 15.46
CA TRP A 140 2.88 9.74 15.72
C TRP A 140 3.18 10.17 17.16
N PRO A 141 2.62 9.53 18.22
CA PRO A 141 2.92 9.93 19.60
C PRO A 141 4.39 9.72 19.98
N LEU A 142 5.02 8.65 19.48
CA LEU A 142 6.45 8.40 19.71
C LEU A 142 7.38 9.47 19.13
N LEU A 143 6.98 10.15 18.04
CA LEU A 143 7.73 11.27 17.46
C LEU A 143 7.29 12.65 17.98
N GLY A 144 6.08 12.78 18.53
CA GLY A 144 5.54 14.02 19.08
C GLY A 144 6.01 14.36 20.50
N GLU A 145 6.53 13.37 21.24
CA GLU A 145 7.01 13.48 22.63
C GLU A 145 8.48 13.96 22.76
N ARG A 146 9.06 14.62 21.73
CA ARG A 146 10.40 15.25 21.79
C ARG A 146 10.42 16.71 21.37
#